data_AF-A0A0D7KVN5-F1
#
_entry.id   AF-A0A0D7KVN5-F1
#
_cell.length_a   1.000
_cell.length_b   1.000
_cell.length_c   1.000
_cell.angle_alpha   90.00
_cell.angle_beta   90.00
_cell.angle_gamma   90.00
#
_symmetry.space_group_name_H-M   'P 1'
#
loop_
_entity.id
_entity.type
_entity.pdbx_description
1 polymer ?
#
loop_
_entity_poly.entity_id
_entity_poly.type
_entity_poly.pdbx_seq_one_letter_code
_entity_poly.pdbx_strand_id
1 'polypeptide(L)'
;MNNKPSIPRPASVEPVQPSPNSGTSYWNQQEARHGVREETHASAKSGGATPRKKAVALTYNPEQGEAPVVVAKGHGQIADRILEKAKESGVPIQEDASLVEVLSKLDIDQQIPPALYQLVAEVLSFVYKADQRADKGWINRGT
;
A
#
# COMPACT_ATOMS: atom_id res chain seq x y z
N MET A 1 63.07 -34.21 2.02
CA MET A 1 62.15 -34.15 3.18
C MET A 1 61.39 -32.84 3.12
N ASN A 2 60.06 -32.89 3.25
CA ASN A 2 59.15 -31.77 3.06
C ASN A 2 59.21 -30.77 4.23
N ASN A 3 59.79 -29.57 4.02
CA ASN A 3 59.66 -28.46 4.97
C ASN A 3 59.04 -27.25 4.26
N LYS A 4 57.72 -27.09 4.46
CA LYS A 4 56.97 -25.88 4.11
C LYS A 4 57.50 -24.72 4.99
N PRO A 5 57.86 -23.55 4.46
CA PRO A 5 58.37 -22.45 5.26
C PRO A 5 57.28 -21.86 6.18
N SER A 6 57.60 -21.71 7.48
CA SER A 6 56.81 -20.95 8.45
C SER A 6 57.00 -19.45 8.22
N ILE A 7 55.91 -18.70 8.01
CA ILE A 7 55.94 -17.24 7.93
C ILE A 7 55.65 -16.68 9.34
N PRO A 8 56.49 -15.81 9.92
CA PRO A 8 56.33 -15.29 11.28
C PRO A 8 55.23 -14.22 11.39
N ARG A 9 54.63 -14.14 12.59
CA ARG A 9 53.62 -13.13 12.97
C ARG A 9 54.27 -11.74 13.05
N PRO A 10 53.69 -10.67 12.47
CA PRO A 10 54.20 -9.32 12.72
C PRO A 10 53.88 -8.90 14.17
N ALA A 11 54.91 -8.38 14.83
CA ALA A 11 54.91 -7.91 16.20
C ALA A 11 53.98 -6.70 16.41
N SER A 12 53.49 -6.57 17.64
CA SER A 12 52.76 -5.42 18.17
C SER A 12 53.45 -4.10 17.78
N VAL A 13 52.77 -3.25 17.01
CA VAL A 13 53.24 -1.88 16.73
C VAL A 13 52.43 -0.93 17.59
N GLU A 14 53.13 -0.23 18.48
CA GLU A 14 52.65 0.80 19.41
C GLU A 14 51.97 1.96 18.65
N PRO A 15 50.86 2.55 19.13
CA PRO A 15 50.21 3.65 18.43
C PRO A 15 51.08 4.91 18.46
N VAL A 16 51.47 5.39 17.28
CA VAL A 16 52.21 6.65 17.09
C VAL A 16 51.32 7.84 17.45
N GLN A 17 51.78 8.68 18.39
CA GLN A 17 51.11 9.94 18.74
C GLN A 17 51.40 11.00 17.67
N PRO A 18 50.39 11.66 17.06
CA PRO A 18 50.62 12.64 16.01
C PRO A 18 51.22 13.95 16.54
N SER A 19 52.26 14.43 15.83
CA SER A 19 53.06 15.64 16.10
C SER A 19 52.35 16.94 15.67
N PRO A 20 52.57 18.07 16.37
CA PRO A 20 51.68 19.24 16.33
C PRO A 20 52.17 20.34 15.37
N ASN A 21 52.10 20.17 14.04
CA ASN A 21 52.24 21.34 13.18
C ASN A 21 51.30 21.40 11.97
N SER A 22 50.43 22.42 12.10
CA SER A 22 49.65 23.15 11.10
C SER A 22 48.62 22.39 10.27
N GLY A 23 47.37 22.47 10.73
CA GLY A 23 46.24 22.76 9.84
C GLY A 23 45.12 21.73 9.73
N THR A 24 45.22 20.58 10.40
CA THR A 24 44.11 19.63 10.45
C THR A 24 43.15 20.02 11.57
N SER A 25 42.05 20.69 11.23
CA SER A 25 40.99 21.05 12.19
C SER A 25 40.31 19.79 12.75
N TYR A 26 40.65 19.44 13.98
CA TYR A 26 39.97 18.43 14.79
C TYR A 26 38.65 19.04 15.33
N TRP A 27 37.50 18.50 14.92
CA TRP A 27 36.22 18.87 15.53
C TRP A 27 36.12 18.25 16.94
N ASN A 28 36.07 19.11 17.97
CA ASN A 28 36.08 18.75 19.39
C ASN A 28 34.65 18.75 20.00
N GLN A 29 34.45 17.94 21.04
CA GLN A 29 33.14 17.41 21.48
C GLN A 29 32.26 18.34 22.34
N GLN A 30 32.45 19.68 22.40
CA GLN A 30 31.74 20.50 23.42
C GLN A 30 31.11 21.85 23.01
N GLU A 31 31.06 22.24 21.73
CA GLU A 31 30.43 23.51 21.31
C GLU A 31 29.29 23.32 20.29
N ALA A 32 28.08 23.02 20.76
CA ALA A 32 26.83 23.43 20.10
C ALA A 32 25.61 23.24 21.04
N ARG A 33 25.65 23.85 22.21
CA ARG A 33 24.40 24.24 22.90
C ARG A 33 23.88 25.46 22.13
N HIS A 34 22.62 25.44 21.67
CA HIS A 34 21.87 26.51 20.98
C HIS A 34 21.98 26.63 19.44
N GLY A 35 21.29 25.72 18.73
CA GLY A 35 20.07 26.02 17.95
C GLY A 35 20.11 26.84 16.65
N VAL A 36 20.04 26.16 15.50
CA VAL A 36 19.25 26.46 14.26
C VAL A 36 19.15 25.12 13.46
N ARG A 37 18.05 24.35 13.56
CA ARG A 37 16.97 24.11 12.56
C ARG A 37 17.38 23.48 11.20
N GLU A 38 16.64 22.40 10.88
CA GLU A 38 16.37 21.75 9.57
C GLU A 38 17.58 21.02 8.93
N GLU A 39 17.52 19.75 8.50
CA GLU A 39 16.42 19.01 7.90
C GLU A 39 16.42 17.55 8.37
N THR A 40 15.20 17.03 8.46
CA THR A 40 14.83 15.69 8.86
C THR A 40 15.53 14.60 8.04
N HIS A 41 16.39 13.81 8.67
CA HIS A 41 16.69 12.45 8.22
C HIS A 41 15.50 11.53 8.59
N ALA A 42 14.33 11.86 8.05
CA ALA A 42 13.23 10.93 7.91
C ALA A 42 13.31 10.33 6.50
N SER A 43 13.10 9.03 6.41
CA SER A 43 12.75 8.29 5.18
C SER A 43 13.90 7.79 4.30
N ALA A 44 14.31 6.54 4.57
CA ALA A 44 14.59 5.59 3.50
C ALA A 44 14.02 4.22 3.89
N LYS A 45 12.70 4.12 3.69
CA LYS A 45 11.84 2.92 3.65
C LYS A 45 12.56 1.56 3.75
N SER A 46 12.39 0.89 4.88
CA SER A 46 12.35 -0.57 4.91
C SER A 46 11.15 -1.04 4.09
N GLY A 47 11.40 -1.51 2.87
CA GLY A 47 10.42 -2.19 2.03
C GLY A 47 10.00 -3.53 2.65
N GLY A 48 9.14 -3.47 3.67
CA GLY A 48 8.34 -4.62 4.07
C GLY A 48 7.40 -4.96 2.92
N ALA A 49 7.53 -6.15 2.36
CA ALA A 49 6.69 -6.66 1.29
C ALA A 49 5.26 -6.92 1.81
N THR A 50 4.49 -5.85 2.04
CA THR A 50 3.04 -5.99 2.22
C THR A 50 2.41 -6.23 0.86
N PRO A 51 1.48 -7.20 0.74
CA PRO A 51 0.81 -7.48 -0.52
C PRO A 51 0.13 -6.20 -1.01
N ARG A 52 0.42 -5.84 -2.27
CA ARG A 52 -0.17 -4.63 -2.86
C ARG A 52 -1.68 -4.86 -3.01
N LYS A 53 -2.47 -4.12 -2.22
CA LYS A 53 -3.92 -4.12 -2.32
C LYS A 53 -4.37 -3.80 -3.74
N LYS A 54 -5.48 -4.41 -4.16
CA LYS A 54 -6.16 -4.12 -5.42
C LYS A 54 -7.61 -3.75 -5.10
N ALA A 55 -8.18 -2.86 -5.91
CA ALA A 55 -9.59 -2.50 -5.82
C ALA A 55 -10.15 -2.29 -7.23
N VAL A 56 -11.40 -2.68 -7.41
CA VAL A 56 -12.18 -2.46 -8.64
C VAL A 56 -13.55 -1.91 -8.22
N ALA A 57 -14.00 -0.86 -8.88
CA ALA A 57 -15.32 -0.28 -8.70
C ALA A 57 -16.19 -0.60 -9.92
N LEU A 58 -17.42 -1.01 -9.65
CA LEU A 58 -18.40 -1.37 -10.65
C LEU A 58 -19.60 -0.42 -10.56
N THR A 59 -20.22 -0.12 -11.70
CA THR A 59 -21.53 0.50 -11.79
C THR A 59 -22.52 -0.47 -12.41
N TYR A 60 -23.77 -0.42 -11.99
CA TYR A 60 -24.84 -1.24 -12.54
C TYR A 60 -26.16 -0.47 -12.49
N ASN A 61 -26.86 -0.42 -13.62
CA ASN A 61 -28.19 0.18 -13.73
C ASN A 61 -29.23 -0.92 -13.99
N PRO A 62 -30.03 -1.32 -12.98
CA PRO A 62 -31.01 -2.39 -13.14
C PRO A 62 -32.14 -2.02 -14.10
N GLU A 63 -32.45 -0.73 -14.30
CA GLU A 63 -33.56 -0.30 -15.17
C GLU A 63 -33.24 -0.46 -16.66
N GLN A 64 -31.96 -0.37 -17.03
CA GLN A 64 -31.52 -0.49 -18.42
C GLN A 64 -31.23 -1.93 -18.83
N GLY A 65 -31.15 -2.87 -17.87
CA GLY A 65 -30.84 -4.27 -18.14
C GLY A 65 -29.45 -4.51 -18.72
N GLU A 66 -28.56 -3.51 -18.65
CA GLU A 66 -27.20 -3.59 -19.16
C GLU A 66 -26.27 -4.31 -18.17
N ALA A 67 -25.23 -4.94 -18.70
CA ALA A 67 -24.22 -5.58 -17.86
C ALA A 67 -23.51 -4.53 -16.97
N PRO A 68 -23.09 -4.90 -15.75
CA PRO A 68 -22.27 -4.02 -14.92
C PRO A 68 -21.01 -3.56 -15.68
N VAL A 69 -20.52 -2.36 -15.39
CA VAL A 69 -19.36 -1.76 -16.05
C VAL A 69 -18.28 -1.43 -15.02
N VAL A 70 -17.02 -1.65 -15.39
CA VAL A 70 -15.87 -1.25 -14.57
C VAL A 70 -15.66 0.25 -14.70
N VAL A 71 -15.83 1.01 -13.62
CA VAL A 71 -15.66 2.48 -13.64
C VAL A 71 -14.32 2.93 -13.05
N ALA A 72 -13.70 2.10 -12.21
CA ALA A 72 -12.36 2.36 -11.69
C ALA A 72 -11.65 1.06 -11.34
N LYS A 73 -10.32 1.05 -11.49
CA LYS A 73 -9.44 -0.02 -11.01
C LYS A 73 -8.13 0.57 -10.50
N GLY A 74 -7.52 -0.06 -9.50
CA GLY A 74 -6.29 0.45 -8.90
C GLY A 74 -5.53 -0.56 -8.08
N HIS A 75 -4.25 -0.26 -7.84
CA HIS A 75 -3.37 -1.04 -7.00
C HIS A 75 -2.56 -0.14 -6.04
N GLY A 76 -2.24 -0.66 -4.86
CA GLY A 76 -1.55 0.08 -3.80
C GLY A 76 -2.31 1.35 -3.42
N GLN A 77 -1.63 2.50 -3.47
CA GLN A 77 -2.22 3.79 -3.07
C GLN A 77 -3.48 4.16 -3.87
N ILE A 78 -3.57 3.78 -5.15
CA ILE A 78 -4.78 4.04 -5.94
C ILE A 78 -5.95 3.19 -5.43
N ALA A 79 -5.70 1.95 -5.04
CA ALA A 79 -6.72 1.10 -4.43
C ALA A 79 -7.20 1.68 -3.10
N ASP A 80 -6.28 2.17 -2.26
CA ASP A 80 -6.63 2.81 -1.00
C ASP A 80 -7.53 4.05 -1.23
N ARG A 81 -7.24 4.89 -2.23
CA ARG A 81 -8.07 6.05 -2.60
C ARG A 81 -9.46 5.64 -3.12
N ILE A 82 -9.56 4.58 -3.91
CA ILE A 82 -10.86 4.06 -4.38
C ILE A 82 -11.71 3.63 -3.17
N LEU A 83 -11.10 2.89 -2.23
CA LEU A 83 -11.80 2.42 -1.03
C LEU A 83 -12.20 3.57 -0.10
N GLU A 84 -11.34 4.57 0.07
CA GLU A 84 -11.64 5.80 0.82
C GLU A 84 -12.84 6.52 0.19
N LYS A 85 -12.82 6.72 -1.13
CA LYS A 85 -13.90 7.41 -1.83
C LYS A 85 -15.23 6.65 -1.76
N ALA A 86 -15.18 5.32 -1.86
CA ALA A 86 -16.33 4.47 -1.70
C ALA A 86 -16.95 4.61 -0.29
N LYS A 87 -16.12 4.61 0.76
CA LYS A 87 -16.60 4.84 2.15
C LYS A 87 -17.24 6.21 2.33
N GLU A 88 -16.61 7.26 1.83
CA GLU A 88 -17.15 8.64 1.89
C GLU A 88 -18.52 8.75 1.20
N SER A 89 -18.69 8.01 0.10
CA SER A 89 -19.88 8.10 -0.75
C SER A 89 -20.95 7.07 -0.36
N GLY A 90 -20.73 6.30 0.71
CA GLY A 90 -21.64 5.23 1.14
C GLY A 90 -21.74 4.06 0.15
N VAL A 91 -20.79 3.91 -0.77
CA VAL A 91 -20.75 2.79 -1.71
C VAL A 91 -20.34 1.52 -0.96
N PRO A 92 -21.12 0.43 -1.05
CA PRO A 92 -20.79 -0.83 -0.40
C PRO A 92 -19.46 -1.41 -0.88
N ILE A 93 -18.67 -1.92 0.06
CA ILE A 93 -17.35 -2.52 -0.21
C ILE A 93 -17.41 -4.00 0.17
N GLN A 94 -17.07 -4.86 -0.80
CA GLN A 94 -16.91 -6.28 -0.60
C GLN A 94 -15.43 -6.67 -0.77
N GLU A 95 -14.89 -7.39 0.21
CA GLU A 95 -13.52 -7.91 0.15
C GLU A 95 -13.52 -9.33 -0.43
N ASP A 96 -12.99 -9.48 -1.64
CA ASP A 96 -12.75 -10.79 -2.29
C ASP A 96 -11.51 -10.69 -3.19
N ALA A 97 -10.40 -11.29 -2.74
CA ALA A 97 -9.14 -11.24 -3.47
C ALA A 97 -9.21 -11.94 -4.84
N SER A 98 -9.97 -13.04 -4.94
CA SER A 98 -10.09 -13.83 -6.17
C SER A 98 -10.90 -13.06 -7.21
N LEU A 99 -12.03 -12.49 -6.81
CA LEU A 99 -12.87 -11.68 -7.69
C LEU A 99 -12.13 -10.44 -8.16
N VAL A 100 -11.46 -9.72 -7.26
CA VAL A 100 -10.67 -8.54 -7.61
C VAL A 100 -9.55 -8.88 -8.60
N GLU A 101 -8.89 -10.03 -8.47
CA GLU A 101 -7.86 -10.45 -9.41
C GLU A 101 -8.41 -10.62 -10.82
N VAL A 102 -9.59 -11.24 -10.94
CA VAL A 102 -10.25 -11.47 -12.22
C VAL A 102 -10.76 -10.16 -12.82
N LEU A 103 -11.47 -9.34 -12.03
CA LEU A 103 -12.02 -8.07 -12.48
C LEU A 103 -10.94 -7.04 -12.82
N SER A 104 -9.78 -7.08 -12.16
CA SER A 104 -8.67 -6.16 -12.44
C SER A 104 -8.07 -6.31 -13.84
N LYS A 105 -8.35 -7.43 -14.51
CA LYS A 105 -7.92 -7.70 -15.90
C LYS A 105 -8.82 -7.01 -16.93
N LEU A 106 -10.01 -6.60 -16.54
CA LEU A 106 -10.93 -5.85 -17.41
C LEU A 106 -10.52 -4.39 -17.46
N ASP A 107 -10.79 -3.74 -18.57
CA ASP A 107 -10.52 -2.31 -18.76
C ASP A 107 -11.60 -1.42 -18.17
N ILE A 108 -11.22 -0.17 -17.91
CA ILE A 108 -12.18 0.86 -17.48
C ILE A 108 -13.15 1.09 -18.64
N ASP A 109 -14.42 1.34 -18.31
CA ASP A 109 -15.56 1.45 -19.22
C ASP A 109 -15.89 0.16 -19.97
N GLN A 110 -15.29 -0.97 -19.58
CA GLN A 110 -15.62 -2.28 -20.12
C GLN A 110 -16.79 -2.91 -19.35
N GLN A 111 -17.78 -3.41 -20.10
CA GLN A 111 -18.83 -4.26 -19.55
C GLN A 111 -18.24 -5.59 -19.05
N ILE A 112 -18.76 -6.07 -17.93
CA ILE A 112 -18.42 -7.39 -17.41
C ILE A 112 -18.77 -8.44 -18.47
N PRO A 113 -17.89 -9.40 -18.78
CA PRO A 113 -18.20 -10.47 -19.73
C PRO A 113 -19.17 -11.50 -19.10
N PRO A 114 -19.97 -12.21 -19.92
CA PRO A 114 -20.96 -13.18 -19.43
C PRO A 114 -20.38 -14.27 -18.51
N ALA A 115 -19.13 -14.67 -18.74
CA ALA A 115 -18.43 -15.65 -17.91
C ALA A 115 -18.28 -15.24 -16.44
N LEU A 116 -18.41 -13.94 -16.12
CA LEU A 116 -18.27 -13.39 -14.78
C LEU A 116 -19.59 -12.92 -14.17
N TYR A 117 -20.71 -13.03 -14.90
CA TYR A 117 -22.01 -12.57 -14.42
C TYR A 117 -22.44 -13.22 -13.12
N GLN A 118 -22.23 -14.53 -12.99
CA GLN A 118 -22.61 -15.25 -11.77
C GLN A 118 -21.86 -14.71 -10.54
N LEU A 119 -20.55 -14.46 -10.66
CA LEU A 119 -19.73 -13.95 -9.56
C LEU A 119 -20.15 -12.53 -9.17
N VAL A 120 -20.38 -11.66 -10.17
CA VAL A 120 -20.80 -10.27 -9.91
C VAL A 120 -22.23 -10.22 -9.34
N ALA A 121 -23.13 -11.08 -9.82
CA ALA A 121 -24.51 -11.16 -9.31
C ALA A 121 -24.58 -11.57 -7.84
N GLU A 122 -23.66 -12.41 -7.37
CA GLU A 122 -23.55 -12.78 -5.95
C GLU A 122 -23.26 -11.55 -5.08
N VAL A 123 -22.29 -10.72 -5.48
CA VAL A 123 -21.94 -9.48 -4.79
C VAL A 123 -23.08 -8.47 -4.84
N LEU A 124 -23.70 -8.27 -6.01
CA LEU A 124 -24.83 -7.35 -6.15
C LEU A 124 -26.03 -7.80 -5.31
N SER A 125 -26.30 -9.11 -5.24
CA SER A 125 -27.39 -9.66 -4.41
C SER A 125 -27.21 -9.35 -2.93
N PHE A 126 -25.97 -9.33 -2.44
CA PHE A 126 -25.67 -8.92 -1.07
C PHE A 126 -25.98 -7.44 -0.84
N VAL A 127 -25.56 -6.58 -1.77
CA VAL A 127 -25.80 -5.13 -1.72
C VAL A 127 -27.28 -4.79 -1.75
N TYR A 128 -28.05 -5.36 -2.69
CA TYR A 128 -29.50 -5.11 -2.78
C TYR A 128 -30.28 -5.60 -1.56
N LYS A 129 -29.85 -6.69 -0.91
CA LYS A 129 -30.46 -7.15 0.35
C LYS A 129 -30.16 -6.22 1.52
N ALA A 130 -28.98 -5.60 1.53
CA ALA A 130 -28.62 -4.59 2.52
C ALA A 130 -29.45 -3.30 2.33
N ASP A 131 -29.63 -2.88 1.08
CA ASP A 131 -30.40 -1.69 0.70
C ASP A 131 -31.92 -1.85 0.96
N GLN A 132 -32.50 -3.00 0.60
CA GLN A 132 -33.92 -3.28 0.88
C GLN A 132 -34.27 -3.37 2.38
N ARG A 133 -33.29 -3.60 3.26
CA ARG A 133 -33.50 -3.51 4.72
C ARG A 133 -33.49 -2.07 5.21
N ALA A 134 -32.79 -1.16 4.53
CA ALA A 134 -32.83 0.26 4.82
C ALA A 134 -34.17 0.89 4.37
N ASP A 135 -34.71 0.48 3.22
CA ASP A 135 -35.98 1.00 2.69
C ASP A 135 -37.23 0.45 3.40
N LYS A 136 -37.22 -0.82 3.81
CA LYS A 136 -38.37 -1.43 4.53
C LYS A 136 -38.52 -0.98 5.99
N GLY A 137 -37.62 -0.12 6.50
CA GLY A 137 -37.67 0.44 7.85
C GLY A 137 -38.60 1.64 8.02
N TRP A 138 -39.09 2.26 6.93
CA TRP A 138 -39.98 3.43 7.03
C TRP A 138 -41.47 3.10 6.85
N ILE A 139 -41.81 1.99 6.19
CA ILE A 139 -43.21 1.64 5.87
C ILE A 139 -44.05 1.08 7.04
N ASN A 140 -43.51 1.00 8.28
CA ASN A 140 -44.24 0.54 9.47
C ASN A 140 -44.28 1.55 10.64
N ARG A 141 -44.29 2.87 10.37
CA ARG A 141 -44.61 3.88 11.41
C ARG A 141 -45.77 4.79 10.98
N GLY A 142 -46.96 4.47 11.50
CA GLY A 142 -48.20 5.24 11.37
C GLY A 142 -48.99 4.79 10.14
N THR A 143 -50.21 4.26 10.24
CA THR A 143 -51.32 4.59 11.14
C THR A 143 -52.18 3.37 11.45
#